data_AF-A0A953F9Y6-F1
#
_entry.id   AF-A0A953F9Y6-F1
#
_cell.length_a   1.000
_cell.length_b   1.000
_cell.length_c   1.000
_cell.angle_alpha   90.00
_cell.angle_beta   90.00
_cell.angle_gamma   90.00
#
_symmetry.space_group_name_H-M   'P 1'
#
loop_
_entity.id
_entity.type
_entity.pdbx_description
1 polymer ?
#
loop_
_entity_poly.entity_id
_entity_poly.type
_entity_poly.pdbx_seq_one_letter_code
_entity_poly.pdbx_strand_id
1 'polypeptide(L)'
;MSQNTEINNKVGQLPVSINDLRDKEFSGVRLSLEEKAALQNFDTYRIQYLNSSSSEEEFSKRYLEMQAKANLASFNEFLKAPYTGTLSGN
;
A
#
# COMPACT_ATOMS: atom_id res chain seq x y z
N MET A 1 30.31 -22.21 23.71
CA MET A 1 29.50 -21.00 23.50
C MET A 1 29.96 -20.37 22.20
N SER A 2 29.28 -20.65 21.10
CA SER A 2 29.55 -20.02 19.81
C SER A 2 28.36 -19.15 19.49
N GLN A 3 28.55 -17.83 19.53
CA GLN A 3 27.52 -16.89 19.10
C GLN A 3 27.45 -16.96 17.58
N ASN A 4 26.35 -17.49 17.05
CA ASN A 4 26.02 -17.40 15.64
C ASN A 4 25.51 -15.98 15.39
N THR A 5 26.37 -15.14 14.81
CA THR A 5 25.98 -13.83 14.33
C THR A 5 25.11 -14.00 13.09
N GLU A 6 23.82 -13.70 13.20
CA GLU A 6 22.90 -13.62 12.07
C GLU A 6 23.38 -12.53 11.11
N ILE A 7 23.86 -12.95 9.94
CA ILE A 7 24.24 -12.04 8.86
C ILE A 7 22.95 -11.47 8.28
N ASN A 8 22.66 -10.21 8.60
CA ASN A 8 21.57 -9.41 8.05
C ASN A 8 21.75 -9.21 6.52
N ASN A 9 21.20 -10.12 5.72
CA ASN A 9 21.05 -9.95 4.28
C ASN A 9 19.89 -8.98 3.97
N LYS A 10 20.15 -7.66 4.01
CA LYS A 10 19.19 -6.60 3.61
C LYS A 10 19.54 -5.90 2.29
N VAL A 11 20.27 -6.56 1.40
CA VAL A 11 20.53 -6.03 0.05
C VAL A 11 19.68 -6.85 -0.92
N GLY A 12 18.54 -6.30 -1.35
CA GLY A 12 17.71 -6.88 -2.43
C GLY A 12 16.24 -7.15 -2.10
N GLN A 13 15.79 -6.98 -0.85
CA GLN A 13 14.37 -7.17 -0.52
C GLN A 13 13.59 -5.88 -0.73
N LEU A 14 12.67 -5.88 -1.69
CA LEU A 14 11.70 -4.81 -1.85
C LEU A 14 10.85 -4.67 -0.57
N PRO A 15 10.41 -3.45 -0.22
CA PRO A 15 9.52 -3.27 0.92
C PRO A 15 8.18 -4.00 0.68
N VAL A 16 7.56 -4.51 1.74
CA VAL A 16 6.21 -5.12 1.67
C VAL A 16 5.22 -4.08 1.17
N SER A 17 4.54 -4.38 0.07
CA SER A 17 3.60 -3.52 -0.65
C SER A 17 2.14 -3.84 -0.33
N ILE A 18 1.21 -3.04 -0.86
CA ILE A 18 -0.23 -3.30 -0.72
C ILE A 18 -0.63 -4.62 -1.37
N ASN A 19 -0.06 -4.94 -2.53
CA ASN A 19 -0.37 -6.21 -3.19
C ASN A 19 0.20 -7.41 -2.43
N ASP A 20 1.38 -7.28 -1.80
CA ASP A 20 1.89 -8.32 -0.90
C ASP A 20 0.94 -8.57 0.28
N LEU A 21 0.31 -7.52 0.82
CA LEU A 21 -0.70 -7.68 1.89
C LEU A 21 -1.97 -8.37 1.39
N ARG A 22 -2.41 -8.09 0.17
CA ARG A 22 -3.55 -8.78 -0.44
C ARG A 22 -3.27 -10.25 -0.68
N ASP A 23 -2.08 -10.58 -1.19
CA ASP A 23 -1.65 -11.96 -1.39
C ASP A 23 -1.55 -12.71 -0.05
N LYS A 24 -1.03 -12.03 0.98
CA LYS A 24 -0.98 -12.53 2.36
C LYS A 24 -2.39 -12.85 2.88
N GLU A 25 -3.35 -11.93 2.75
CA GLU A 25 -4.73 -12.16 3.15
C GLU A 25 -5.40 -13.29 2.35
N PHE A 26 -5.19 -13.31 1.02
CA PHE A 26 -5.72 -14.34 0.13
C PHE A 26 -5.18 -15.74 0.47
N SER A 27 -3.91 -15.83 0.88
CA SER A 27 -3.31 -17.08 1.35
C SER A 27 -3.78 -17.51 2.75
N GLY A 28 -4.70 -16.76 3.37
CA GLY A 28 -5.25 -17.05 4.70
C GLY A 28 -4.36 -16.60 5.86
N VAL A 29 -3.27 -15.86 5.58
CA VAL A 29 -2.39 -15.34 6.62
C VAL A 29 -3.01 -14.09 7.23
N ARG A 30 -3.15 -14.08 8.56
CA ARG A 30 -3.75 -12.96 9.28
C ARG A 30 -2.90 -11.70 9.14
N LEU A 31 -3.53 -10.62 8.70
CA LEU A 31 -2.95 -9.28 8.70
C LEU A 31 -2.94 -8.65 10.09
N SER A 32 -1.90 -7.87 10.39
CA SER A 32 -1.83 -7.00 11.56
C SER A 32 -2.86 -5.85 11.46
N LEU A 33 -3.09 -5.13 12.55
CA LEU A 33 -3.99 -3.97 12.53
C LEU A 33 -3.48 -2.86 11.60
N GLU A 34 -2.17 -2.63 11.57
CA GLU A 34 -1.53 -1.63 10.71
C GLU A 34 -1.61 -2.04 9.23
N GLU A 35 -1.39 -3.31 8.91
CA GLU A 35 -1.51 -3.84 7.55
C GLU A 35 -2.95 -3.69 7.03
N LYS A 36 -3.95 -4.01 7.87
CA LYS A 36 -5.37 -3.80 7.55
C LYS A 36 -5.70 -2.31 7.37
N ALA A 37 -5.19 -1.45 8.23
CA ALA A 37 -5.38 -0.01 8.12
C ALA A 37 -4.78 0.54 6.81
N ALA A 38 -3.58 0.09 6.44
CA ALA A 38 -2.93 0.49 5.19
C ALA A 38 -3.75 0.07 3.95
N LEU A 39 -4.33 -1.15 3.94
CA LEU A 39 -5.25 -1.58 2.89
C LEU A 39 -6.48 -0.67 2.79
N GLN A 40 -7.13 -0.41 3.92
CA GLN A 40 -8.32 0.45 3.96
C GLN A 40 -8.03 1.88 3.49
N ASN A 41 -6.90 2.46 3.92
CA ASN A 41 -6.46 3.79 3.53
C ASN A 41 -6.15 3.85 2.03
N PHE A 42 -5.43 2.86 1.50
CA PHE A 42 -5.13 2.77 0.08
C PHE A 42 -6.41 2.65 -0.76
N ASP A 43 -7.31 1.75 -0.40
CA ASP A 43 -8.54 1.50 -1.17
C ASP A 43 -9.45 2.74 -1.17
N THR A 44 -9.59 3.40 -0.02
CA THR A 44 -10.38 4.62 0.12
C THR A 44 -9.79 5.76 -0.72
N TYR A 45 -8.49 6.03 -0.58
CA TYR A 45 -7.82 7.07 -1.35
C TYR A 45 -7.88 6.78 -2.84
N ARG A 46 -7.64 5.53 -3.27
CA ARG A 46 -7.68 5.13 -4.69
C ARG A 46 -9.04 5.47 -5.30
N ILE A 47 -10.14 5.13 -4.63
CA ILE A 47 -11.48 5.42 -5.14
C ILE A 47 -11.68 6.94 -5.30
N GLN A 48 -11.35 7.73 -4.28
CA GLN A 48 -11.50 9.18 -4.32
C GLN A 48 -10.61 9.83 -5.40
N TYR A 49 -9.37 9.36 -5.51
CA TYR A 49 -8.40 9.84 -6.48
C TYR A 49 -8.82 9.50 -7.92
N LEU A 50 -9.35 8.31 -8.17
CA LEU A 50 -9.86 7.96 -9.49
C LEU A 50 -11.14 8.73 -9.85
N ASN A 51 -12.08 8.85 -8.90
CA ASN A 51 -13.36 9.53 -9.12
C ASN A 51 -13.23 11.05 -9.31
N SER A 52 -12.12 11.64 -8.88
CA SER A 52 -11.84 13.08 -9.10
C SER A 52 -11.16 13.37 -10.45
N SER A 53 -11.08 12.39 -11.35
CA SER A 53 -10.62 12.60 -12.72
C SER A 53 -11.69 13.31 -13.54
N SER A 54 -11.30 14.28 -14.37
CA SER A 54 -12.24 15.04 -15.23
C SER A 54 -12.35 14.47 -16.65
N SER A 55 -11.54 13.46 -16.99
CA SER A 55 -11.53 12.82 -18.29
C SER A 55 -11.07 11.36 -18.21
N GLU A 56 -11.35 10.59 -19.25
CA GLU A 56 -10.91 9.20 -19.39
C GLU A 56 -9.37 9.08 -19.48
N GLU A 57 -8.72 10.01 -20.18
CA GLU A 57 -7.26 10.04 -20.28
C GLU A 57 -6.62 10.26 -18.89
N GLU A 58 -7.15 11.20 -18.12
CA GLU A 58 -6.70 11.44 -16.75
C GLU A 58 -6.95 10.23 -15.84
N PHE A 59 -8.14 9.65 -15.90
CA PHE A 59 -8.47 8.44 -15.15
C PHE A 59 -7.46 7.32 -15.45
N SER A 60 -7.14 7.11 -16.72
CA SER A 60 -6.18 6.09 -17.16
C SER A 60 -4.78 6.32 -16.57
N LYS A 61 -4.30 7.58 -16.56
CA LYS A 61 -3.02 7.93 -15.94
C LYS A 61 -3.04 7.69 -14.43
N ARG A 62 -4.08 8.15 -13.73
CA ARG A 62 -4.24 7.97 -12.29
C ARG A 62 -4.36 6.51 -11.90
N TYR A 63 -5.04 5.70 -12.71
CA TYR A 63 -5.14 4.26 -12.54
C TYR A 63 -3.77 3.59 -12.60
N LEU A 64 -2.97 3.90 -13.63
CA LEU A 64 -1.61 3.38 -13.74
C LEU A 64 -0.74 3.80 -12.55
N GLU A 65 -0.86 5.05 -12.10
CA GLU A 65 -0.15 5.52 -10.90
C GLU A 65 -0.52 4.70 -9.66
N MET A 66 -1.81 4.47 -9.42
CA MET A 66 -2.27 3.68 -8.26
C MET A 66 -1.81 2.22 -8.35
N GLN A 67 -1.79 1.64 -9.54
CA GLN A 67 -1.26 0.29 -9.74
C GLN A 67 0.24 0.21 -9.49
N ALA A 68 1.01 1.22 -9.92
CA ALA A 68 2.43 1.29 -9.61
C ALA A 68 2.67 1.39 -8.09
N LYS A 69 1.94 2.27 -7.40
CA LYS A 69 2.05 2.42 -5.94
C LYS A 69 1.67 1.13 -5.21
N ALA A 70 0.61 0.43 -5.65
CA ALA A 70 0.18 -0.82 -5.02
C ALA A 70 1.25 -1.92 -5.04
N ASN A 71 2.10 -1.93 -6.07
CA ASN A 71 3.14 -2.93 -6.27
C ASN A 71 4.52 -2.51 -5.74
N LEU A 72 4.84 -1.22 -5.74
CA LEU A 72 6.22 -0.74 -5.53
C LEU A 72 6.41 0.04 -4.22
N ALA A 73 5.36 0.65 -3.68
CA ALA A 73 5.47 1.44 -2.45
C ALA A 73 5.35 0.54 -1.23
N SER A 74 6.10 0.87 -0.16
CA SER A 74 5.89 0.24 1.15
C SER A 74 4.47 0.51 1.65
N PHE A 75 3.82 -0.49 2.25
CA PHE A 75 2.49 -0.31 2.82
C PHE A 75 2.45 0.80 3.89
N ASN A 76 3.58 1.06 4.56
CA ASN A 76 3.73 2.12 5.57
C ASN A 76 3.46 3.53 5.01
N GLU A 77 3.61 3.75 3.71
CA GLU A 77 3.27 5.04 3.09
C GLU A 77 1.77 5.33 3.21
N PHE A 78 0.93 4.30 3.17
CA PHE A 78 -0.53 4.45 3.28
C PHE A 78 -1.00 4.60 4.73
N LEU A 79 -0.09 4.65 5.69
CA LEU A 79 -0.35 5.03 7.08
C LEU A 79 -0.05 6.51 7.34
N LYS A 80 0.23 7.29 6.30
CA LYS A 80 0.54 8.72 6.37
C LYS A 80 -0.45 9.53 5.53
N ALA A 81 -0.50 10.84 5.76
CA ALA A 81 -1.24 11.74 4.89
C ALA A 81 -0.66 11.70 3.45
N PRO A 82 -1.48 11.82 2.39
CA PRO A 82 -2.93 12.09 2.43
C PRO A 82 -3.81 10.83 2.61
N TYR A 83 -3.24 9.64 2.77
CA TYR A 83 -3.98 8.38 2.78
C TYR A 83 -4.79 8.14 4.08
N THR A 84 -4.33 8.68 5.21
CA THR A 84 -5.03 8.57 6.51
C THR A 84 -6.07 9.64 6.76
N GLY A 85 -6.18 10.64 5.88
CA GLY A 85 -7.08 11.77 6.02
C GLY A 85 -8.00 11.86 4.83
N THR A 86 -9.09 11.09 4.82
CA THR A 86 -10.24 11.50 4.01
C THR A 86 -10.73 12.83 4.55
N LEU A 87 -10.62 13.88 3.74
CA LEU A 87 -11.28 15.15 3.98
C LEU A 87 -12.75 14.85 4.31
N SER A 88 -13.17 15.21 5.52
CA SER A 88 -14.57 15.47 5.82
C SER A 88 -15.00 16.62 4.90
N GLY A 89 -15.52 16.28 3.72
CA GLY A 89 -16.10 17.21 2.77
C GLY A 89 -17.59 17.32 3.04
N ASN A 90 -17.99 18.52 3.47
CA ASN A 90 -19.34 19.01 3.74
C ASN A 90 -20.38 18.69 2.66
#